data_AF-R7BGD4-F1
#
_entry.id   AF-R7BGD4-F1
#
_cell.length_a   1.000
_cell.length_b   1.000
_cell.length_c   1.000
_cell.angle_alpha   90.00
_cell.angle_beta   90.00
_cell.angle_gamma   90.00
#
_symmetry.space_group_name_H-M   'P 1'
#
loop_
_entity.id
_entity.type
_entity.pdbx_description
1 polymer ?
#
loop_
_entity_poly.entity_id
_entity_poly.type
_entity_poly.pdbx_seq_one_letter_code
_entity_poly.pdbx_strand_id
1 'polypeptide(L)'
;MKTEFELSNANIPYGVLHDQILSDLKYENGELIFTFDIEIFENDYTDKSVYKKFKNFKKCEMKISLDNCEDTEISLAECIGKSGKYKALVIPIEKLIEISKIANYISFYTCLTNGYELEIKLSSGFYDAKGKYKKYKEYASIEMTLYASKITWNWY
;
A
#
# COMPACT_ATOMS: atom_id res chain seq x y z
N MET A 1 -17.13 -6.62 -6.17
CA MET A 1 -17.50 -6.86 -4.75
C MET A 1 -17.06 -5.65 -3.94
N LYS A 2 -17.84 -5.18 -2.96
CA LYS A 2 -17.42 -4.11 -2.04
C LYS A 2 -17.23 -4.69 -0.64
N THR A 3 -16.12 -4.36 0.00
CA THR A 3 -15.85 -4.70 1.40
C THR A 3 -15.48 -3.42 2.12
N GLU A 4 -16.12 -3.17 3.26
CA GLU A 4 -16.02 -1.92 3.99
C GLU A 4 -15.74 -2.23 5.46
N PHE A 5 -14.84 -1.47 6.06
CA PHE A 5 -14.45 -1.63 7.45
C PHE A 5 -14.43 -0.28 8.15
N GLU A 6 -15.08 -0.22 9.31
CA GLU A 6 -14.92 0.86 10.30
C GLU A 6 -13.71 0.51 11.17
N LEU A 7 -12.71 1.39 11.17
CA LEU A 7 -11.40 1.06 11.73
C LEU A 7 -11.43 0.90 13.26
N SER A 8 -12.35 1.60 13.93
CA SER A 8 -12.60 1.48 15.37
C SER A 8 -12.85 0.04 15.87
N ASN A 9 -13.23 -0.90 15.00
CA ASN A 9 -13.62 -2.27 15.37
C ASN A 9 -12.99 -3.36 14.48
N ALA A 10 -12.04 -3.04 13.60
CA ALA A 10 -11.60 -3.94 12.54
C ALA A 10 -10.25 -4.65 12.82
N ASN A 11 -10.17 -5.92 12.40
CA ASN A 11 -8.93 -6.62 12.06
C ASN A 11 -8.99 -6.94 10.56
N ILE A 12 -8.14 -6.29 9.75
CA ILE A 12 -8.13 -6.50 8.30
C ILE A 12 -7.49 -7.87 7.98
N PRO A 13 -8.10 -8.69 7.10
CA PRO A 13 -7.49 -9.94 6.68
C PRO A 13 -6.20 -9.69 5.86
N TYR A 14 -5.05 -9.96 6.48
CA TYR A 14 -3.67 -9.70 6.03
C TYR A 14 -3.27 -10.31 4.66
N GLY A 15 -4.06 -11.19 4.05
CA GLY A 15 -3.60 -12.03 2.93
C GLY A 15 -4.22 -11.82 1.56
N VAL A 16 -5.30 -11.03 1.44
CA VAL A 16 -6.05 -11.00 0.16
C VAL A 16 -5.36 -10.16 -0.92
N LEU A 17 -4.56 -9.17 -0.51
CA LEU A 17 -3.87 -8.25 -1.41
C LEU A 17 -2.34 -8.42 -1.42
N HIS A 18 -1.79 -9.48 -0.84
CA HIS A 18 -0.35 -9.69 -0.90
C HIS A 18 0.12 -9.78 -2.36
N ASP A 19 1.25 -9.14 -2.67
CA ASP A 19 1.89 -9.09 -4.00
C ASP A 19 1.09 -8.41 -5.13
N GLN A 20 -0.03 -7.73 -4.83
CA GLN A 20 -0.77 -7.00 -5.86
C GLN A 20 -0.02 -5.73 -6.27
N ILE A 21 0.06 -5.46 -7.57
CA ILE A 21 0.88 -4.37 -8.12
C ILE A 21 0.08 -3.07 -8.19
N LEU A 22 0.63 -2.01 -7.62
CA LEU A 22 0.04 -0.67 -7.68
C LEU A 22 0.13 -0.13 -9.10
N SER A 23 -1.03 0.20 -9.67
CA SER A 23 -1.17 0.78 -11.01
C SER A 23 -1.46 2.29 -10.97
N ASP A 24 -2.11 2.77 -9.90
CA ASP A 24 -2.41 4.19 -9.71
C ASP A 24 -2.52 4.55 -8.23
N LEU A 25 -2.18 5.79 -7.90
CA LEU A 25 -2.29 6.35 -6.55
C LEU A 25 -2.71 7.81 -6.64
N LYS A 26 -3.81 8.15 -5.95
CA LYS A 26 -4.40 9.48 -5.91
C LYS A 26 -4.77 9.90 -4.50
N TYR A 27 -4.78 11.21 -4.28
CA TYR A 27 -5.34 11.81 -3.09
C TYR A 27 -6.34 12.90 -3.51
N GLU A 28 -7.62 12.67 -3.26
CA GLU A 28 -8.72 13.53 -3.71
C GLU A 28 -9.79 13.59 -2.63
N ASN A 29 -10.28 14.79 -2.29
CA ASN A 29 -11.37 15.00 -1.32
C ASN A 29 -11.14 14.35 0.07
N GLY A 30 -9.89 14.31 0.54
CA GLY A 30 -9.54 13.67 1.83
C GLY A 30 -9.40 12.15 1.76
N GLU A 31 -9.54 11.54 0.57
CA GLU A 31 -9.38 10.11 0.37
C GLU A 31 -8.07 9.76 -0.33
N LEU A 32 -7.29 8.87 0.27
CA LEU A 32 -6.14 8.24 -0.36
C LEU A 32 -6.60 6.97 -1.07
N ILE A 33 -6.41 6.91 -2.39
CA ILE A 33 -6.96 5.87 -3.27
C ILE A 33 -5.81 5.12 -3.94
N PHE A 34 -5.63 3.87 -3.55
CA PHE A 34 -4.70 2.94 -4.20
C PHE A 34 -5.47 2.06 -5.19
N THR A 35 -5.00 2.01 -6.43
CA THR A 35 -5.53 1.07 -7.43
C THR A 35 -4.50 -0.01 -7.71
N PHE A 36 -4.85 -1.25 -7.41
CA PHE A 36 -4.01 -2.41 -7.64
C PHE A 36 -4.52 -3.23 -8.82
N ASP A 37 -3.61 -3.64 -9.71
CA ASP A 37 -3.88 -4.70 -10.66
C ASP A 37 -3.80 -6.04 -9.94
N ILE A 38 -4.81 -6.89 -10.18
CA ILE A 38 -4.94 -8.17 -9.50
C ILE A 38 -4.46 -9.32 -10.36
N GLU A 39 -3.53 -10.09 -9.80
CA GLU A 39 -3.14 -11.38 -10.32
C GLU A 39 -3.02 -12.38 -9.16
N ILE A 40 -3.80 -13.47 -9.25
CA ILE A 40 -3.79 -14.54 -8.25
C ILE A 40 -3.68 -15.89 -8.97
N PHE A 41 -2.83 -16.77 -8.44
CA PHE A 41 -2.66 -18.11 -8.98
C PHE A 41 -3.22 -19.13 -8.00
N GLU A 42 -3.95 -20.13 -8.50
CA GLU A 42 -4.58 -21.13 -7.63
C GLU A 42 -3.55 -21.84 -6.74
N ASN A 43 -2.33 -22.03 -7.22
CA ASN A 43 -1.26 -22.74 -6.52
C ASN A 43 -0.70 -21.98 -5.31
N ASP A 44 -0.91 -20.67 -5.21
CA ASP A 44 -0.38 -19.85 -4.12
C ASP A 44 -1.22 -19.96 -2.84
N TYR A 45 -2.40 -20.57 -2.93
CA TYR A 45 -3.35 -20.68 -1.82
C TYR A 45 -3.55 -22.13 -1.36
N THR A 46 -3.27 -22.38 -0.08
CA THR A 46 -3.63 -23.64 0.59
C THR A 46 -5.14 -23.80 0.68
N ASP A 47 -5.88 -22.72 1.00
CA ASP A 47 -7.34 -22.68 0.95
C ASP A 47 -7.83 -22.17 -0.41
N LYS A 48 -8.41 -23.08 -1.20
CA LYS A 48 -8.96 -22.76 -2.53
C LYS A 48 -10.21 -21.87 -2.47
N SER A 49 -10.82 -21.65 -1.31
CA SER A 49 -11.96 -20.75 -1.14
C SER A 49 -11.58 -19.29 -1.48
N VAL A 50 -10.37 -18.87 -1.11
CA VAL A 50 -9.83 -17.53 -1.41
C VAL A 50 -9.66 -17.37 -2.92
N TYR A 51 -8.97 -18.30 -3.57
CA TYR A 51 -8.82 -18.28 -5.02
C TYR A 51 -10.20 -18.22 -5.72
N LYS A 52 -11.14 -19.09 -5.35
CA LYS A 52 -12.49 -19.11 -5.95
C LYS A 52 -13.23 -17.78 -5.77
N LYS A 53 -13.07 -17.12 -4.64
CA LYS A 53 -13.71 -15.84 -4.33
C LYS A 53 -13.14 -14.69 -5.17
N PHE A 54 -11.83 -14.68 -5.43
CA PHE A 54 -11.16 -13.52 -6.03
C PHE A 54 -10.68 -13.71 -7.48
N LYS A 55 -10.66 -14.93 -8.02
CA LYS A 55 -10.07 -15.27 -9.34
C LYS A 55 -10.60 -14.48 -10.53
N ASN A 56 -11.81 -13.94 -10.44
CA ASN A 56 -12.46 -13.22 -11.52
C ASN A 56 -12.19 -11.71 -11.47
N PHE A 57 -11.66 -11.19 -10.36
CA PHE A 57 -11.31 -9.78 -10.27
C PHE A 57 -9.96 -9.53 -10.91
N LYS A 58 -9.86 -8.38 -11.58
CA LYS A 58 -8.62 -7.92 -12.23
C LYS A 58 -8.11 -6.62 -11.64
N LYS A 59 -8.94 -5.91 -10.88
CA LYS A 59 -8.53 -4.68 -10.20
C LYS A 59 -9.14 -4.57 -8.81
N CYS A 60 -8.39 -3.93 -7.91
CA CYS A 60 -8.87 -3.53 -6.60
C CYS A 60 -8.61 -2.04 -6.38
N GLU A 61 -9.60 -1.30 -5.91
CA GLU A 61 -9.40 0.02 -5.31
C GLU A 61 -9.48 -0.09 -3.80
N MET A 62 -8.40 0.28 -3.10
CA MET A 62 -8.38 0.49 -1.66
C MET A 62 -8.50 2.00 -1.41
N LYS A 63 -9.60 2.41 -0.77
CA LYS A 63 -9.92 3.81 -0.47
C LYS A 63 -9.86 4.02 1.04
N ILE A 64 -9.10 5.02 1.46
CA ILE A 64 -8.87 5.35 2.87
C ILE A 64 -9.34 6.78 3.08
N SER A 65 -10.35 6.97 3.93
CA SER A 65 -10.83 8.29 4.31
C SER A 65 -9.97 8.79 5.47
N LEU A 66 -9.11 9.78 5.21
CA LEU A 66 -8.24 10.36 6.24
C LEU A 66 -9.04 11.33 7.10
N ASP A 67 -8.97 11.17 8.42
CA ASP A 67 -9.65 12.09 9.35
C ASP A 67 -8.87 13.40 9.51
N ASN A 68 -7.54 13.32 9.48
CA ASN A 68 -6.62 14.45 9.48
C ASN A 68 -5.34 14.09 8.70
N CYS A 69 -4.99 14.86 7.66
CA CYS A 69 -3.79 14.59 6.89
C CYS A 69 -2.49 14.99 7.62
N GLU A 70 -2.56 15.84 8.63
CA GLU A 70 -1.38 16.27 9.41
C GLU A 70 -0.81 15.14 10.28
N ASP A 71 -1.65 14.17 10.67
CA ASP A 71 -1.26 13.03 11.49
C ASP A 71 -0.76 11.83 10.63
N THR A 72 -0.58 12.04 9.33
CA THR A 72 -0.09 11.01 8.41
C THR A 72 1.43 10.91 8.43
N GLU A 73 1.97 9.75 8.80
CA GLU A 73 3.39 9.45 8.72
C GLU A 73 3.66 8.51 7.54
N ILE A 74 4.41 8.97 6.54
CA ILE A 74 4.82 8.16 5.40
C ILE A 74 6.34 8.17 5.33
N SER A 75 6.94 6.99 5.29
CA SER A 75 8.38 6.84 5.18
C SER A 75 8.78 5.89 4.06
N LEU A 76 9.88 6.23 3.39
CA LEU A 76 10.61 5.31 2.53
C LEU A 76 11.70 4.66 3.37
N ALA A 77 11.71 3.34 3.45
CA ALA A 77 12.65 2.60 4.26
C ALA A 77 13.62 1.77 3.40
N GLU A 78 14.90 1.80 3.78
CA GLU A 78 15.94 0.96 3.19
C GLU A 78 15.81 -0.48 3.72
N CYS A 79 16.16 -1.48 2.89
CA CYS A 79 16.50 -2.78 3.45
C CYS A 79 17.71 -2.62 4.38
N ILE A 80 17.67 -3.21 5.58
CA ILE A 80 18.81 -3.18 6.51
C ILE A 80 20.03 -3.75 5.78
N GLY A 81 20.95 -2.85 5.39
CA GLY A 81 22.18 -3.22 4.71
C GLY A 81 23.18 -3.91 5.65
N LYS A 82 24.32 -4.33 5.11
CA LYS A 82 25.40 -4.99 5.87
C LYS A 82 25.94 -4.18 7.07
N SER A 83 25.71 -2.87 7.08
CA SER A 83 26.09 -1.97 8.18
C SER A 83 25.14 -2.03 9.38
N GLY A 84 23.99 -2.71 9.26
CA GLY A 84 22.97 -2.84 10.31
C GLY A 84 22.21 -1.55 10.62
N LYS A 85 22.44 -0.46 9.86
CA LYS A 85 21.76 0.83 10.09
C LYS A 85 20.47 0.88 9.29
N TYR A 86 19.35 1.08 9.99
CA TYR A 86 18.07 1.43 9.39
C TYR A 86 18.08 2.90 8.98
N LYS A 87 17.64 3.19 7.76
CA LYS A 87 17.45 4.56 7.28
C LYS A 87 16.05 4.66 6.68
N ALA A 88 15.31 5.63 7.18
CA ALA A 88 14.00 6.00 6.69
C ALA A 88 13.99 7.47 6.26
N LEU A 89 13.26 7.77 5.20
CA LEU A 89 13.02 9.12 4.72
C LEU A 89 11.53 9.42 4.82
N VAL A 90 11.16 10.32 5.73
CA VAL A 90 9.79 10.82 5.84
C VAL A 90 9.47 11.68 4.63
N ILE A 91 8.31 11.43 4.01
CA ILE A 91 7.83 12.15 2.83
C ILE A 91 6.36 12.52 3.01
N PRO A 92 5.88 13.63 2.40
CA PRO A 92 4.46 13.95 2.39
C PRO A 92 3.70 13.15 1.32
N ILE A 93 2.36 13.13 1.39
CA ILE A 93 1.47 12.42 0.45
C ILE A 93 1.73 12.83 -1.00
N GLU A 94 1.96 14.12 -1.28
CA GLU A 94 2.21 14.60 -2.65
C GLU A 94 3.50 14.00 -3.22
N LYS A 95 4.50 13.82 -2.35
CA LYS A 95 5.76 13.18 -2.77
C LYS A 95 5.56 11.70 -3.01
N LEU A 96 4.75 11.01 -2.20
CA LEU A 96 4.38 9.61 -2.42
C LEU A 96 3.71 9.43 -3.80
N ILE A 97 2.76 10.29 -4.15
CA ILE A 97 2.10 10.29 -5.46
C ILE A 97 3.08 10.62 -6.60
N GLU A 98 4.03 11.53 -6.38
CA GLU A 98 5.05 11.86 -7.38
C GLU A 98 5.98 10.65 -7.65
N ILE A 99 6.45 9.98 -6.59
CA ILE A 99 7.40 8.88 -6.74
C ILE A 99 6.73 7.58 -7.20
N SER A 100 5.44 7.35 -6.92
CA SER A 100 4.73 6.16 -7.40
C SER A 100 4.71 6.07 -8.93
N LYS A 101 4.66 7.21 -9.61
CA LYS A 101 4.67 7.31 -11.09
C LYS A 101 6.01 6.98 -11.74
N ILE A 102 7.10 6.96 -10.97
CA ILE A 102 8.45 6.66 -11.47
C ILE A 102 9.00 5.34 -10.91
N ALA A 103 8.27 4.69 -10.00
CA ALA A 103 8.64 3.41 -9.46
C ALA A 103 8.61 2.36 -10.59
N ASN A 104 9.56 1.45 -10.58
CA ASN A 104 9.55 0.27 -11.43
C ASN A 104 8.42 -0.67 -11.03
N TYR A 105 8.21 -0.80 -9.72
CA TYR A 105 7.08 -1.50 -9.14
C TYR A 105 6.80 -0.94 -7.75
N ILE A 106 5.54 -1.02 -7.34
CA ILE A 106 5.12 -0.94 -5.95
C ILE A 106 4.14 -2.09 -5.75
N SER A 107 4.35 -2.93 -4.75
CA SER A 107 3.44 -4.03 -4.45
C SER A 107 2.92 -3.95 -3.03
N PHE A 108 1.66 -4.34 -2.84
CA PHE A 108 1.07 -4.40 -1.52
C PHE A 108 1.69 -5.54 -0.71
N TYR A 109 2.14 -5.23 0.50
CA TYR A 109 2.74 -6.22 1.40
C TYR A 109 1.82 -6.50 2.59
N THR A 110 1.38 -5.46 3.30
CA THR A 110 0.45 -5.63 4.42
C THR A 110 -0.38 -4.39 4.73
N CYS A 111 -1.51 -4.63 5.38
CA CYS A 111 -2.27 -3.64 6.11
C CYS A 111 -2.71 -4.19 7.48
N LEU A 112 -2.52 -3.39 8.53
CA LEU A 112 -2.88 -3.68 9.92
C LEU A 112 -3.67 -2.52 10.51
N THR A 113 -4.52 -2.81 11.47
CA THR A 113 -5.36 -1.82 12.15
C THR A 113 -5.24 -1.93 13.65
N ASN A 114 -5.15 -0.79 14.32
CA ASN A 114 -5.13 -0.67 15.77
C ASN A 114 -6.00 0.53 16.20
N GLY A 115 -7.31 0.29 16.33
CA GLY A 115 -8.28 1.38 16.51
C GLY A 115 -8.34 2.25 15.25
N TYR A 116 -8.15 3.57 15.39
CA TYR A 116 -8.16 4.51 14.26
C TYR A 116 -6.83 4.55 13.49
N GLU A 117 -5.80 3.88 13.98
CA GLU A 117 -4.50 3.81 13.34
C GLU A 117 -4.48 2.67 12.31
N LEU A 118 -4.08 3.01 11.10
CA LEU A 118 -3.96 2.13 9.95
C LEU A 118 -2.50 2.10 9.51
N GLU A 119 -1.86 0.95 9.69
CA GLU A 119 -0.51 0.72 9.20
C GLU A 119 -0.59 0.03 7.84
N ILE A 120 0.16 0.53 6.86
CA ILE A 120 0.28 -0.07 5.53
C ILE A 120 1.76 -0.19 5.17
N LYS A 121 2.14 -1.34 4.64
CA LYS A 121 3.47 -1.52 4.05
C LYS A 121 3.33 -1.94 2.60
N LEU A 122 4.13 -1.30 1.76
CA LEU A 122 4.28 -1.63 0.35
C LEU A 122 5.75 -1.95 0.09
N SER A 123 6.04 -2.93 -0.75
CA SER A 123 7.36 -3.07 -1.36
C SER A 123 7.48 -2.08 -2.51
N SER A 124 8.68 -1.57 -2.77
CA SER A 124 8.93 -0.63 -3.87
C SER A 124 10.29 -0.87 -4.50
N GLY A 125 10.39 -0.59 -5.80
CA GLY A 125 11.65 -0.58 -6.53
C GLY A 125 11.77 0.65 -7.41
N PHE A 126 12.91 1.35 -7.32
CA PHE A 126 13.19 2.58 -8.09
C PHE A 126 14.44 2.45 -8.97
N TYR A 127 14.78 1.24 -9.41
CA TYR A 127 16.04 0.90 -10.11
C TYR A 127 16.35 1.78 -11.32
N ASP A 128 15.33 2.22 -12.06
CA ASP A 128 15.47 3.06 -13.24
C ASP A 128 15.34 4.57 -12.97
N ALA A 129 15.20 4.98 -11.70
CA ALA A 129 15.08 6.40 -11.35
C ALA A 129 16.29 7.22 -11.82
N LYS A 130 16.02 8.38 -12.45
CA LYS A 130 17.03 9.28 -13.04
C LYS A 130 16.96 10.69 -12.43
N GLY A 131 17.99 11.50 -12.70
CA GLY A 131 18.05 12.90 -12.26
C GLY A 131 17.87 13.05 -10.74
N LYS A 132 16.97 13.97 -10.35
CA LYS A 132 16.64 14.27 -8.94
C LYS A 132 16.06 13.07 -8.15
N TYR A 133 15.64 12.01 -8.84
CA TYR A 133 15.03 10.82 -8.25
C TYR A 133 16.01 9.68 -7.97
N LYS A 134 17.28 9.78 -8.40
CA LYS A 134 18.29 8.72 -8.17
C LYS A 134 18.44 8.34 -6.69
N LYS A 135 18.22 9.30 -5.79
CA LYS A 135 18.25 9.08 -4.34
C LYS A 135 17.25 8.03 -3.86
N TYR A 136 16.19 7.75 -4.61
CA TYR A 136 15.16 6.79 -4.17
C TYR A 136 15.55 5.32 -4.39
N LYS A 137 16.65 5.04 -5.11
CA LYS A 137 17.13 3.68 -5.41
C LYS A 137 17.52 2.85 -4.19
N GLU A 138 17.83 3.51 -3.08
CA GLU A 138 18.23 2.85 -1.84
C GLU A 138 17.05 2.33 -1.02
N TYR A 139 15.84 2.84 -1.28
CA TYR A 139 14.63 2.43 -0.56
C TYR A 139 13.94 1.25 -1.24
N ALA A 140 13.44 0.33 -0.43
CA ALA A 140 12.82 -0.91 -0.87
C ALA A 140 11.40 -1.10 -0.31
N SER A 141 11.00 -0.27 0.66
CA SER A 141 9.65 -0.28 1.21
C SER A 141 9.11 1.14 1.43
N ILE A 142 7.78 1.22 1.38
CA ILE A 142 6.99 2.38 1.76
C ILE A 142 6.19 1.94 2.98
N GLU A 143 6.40 2.61 4.11
CA GLU A 143 5.69 2.35 5.36
C GLU A 143 4.83 3.57 5.68
N MET A 144 3.55 3.34 5.97
CA MET A 144 2.57 4.39 6.20
C MET A 144 1.83 4.09 7.50
N THR A 145 1.75 5.09 8.38
CA THR A 145 0.86 5.12 9.53
C THR A 145 -0.15 6.24 9.29
N LEU A 146 -1.41 5.87 9.15
CA LEU A 146 -2.50 6.77 8.79
C LEU A 146 -3.55 6.76 9.90
N TYR A 147 -4.15 7.92 10.18
CA TYR A 147 -5.34 8.00 11.01
C TYR A 147 -6.58 8.13 10.14
N ALA A 148 -7.43 7.12 10.22
CA ALA A 148 -8.60 7.01 9.36
C ALA A 148 -9.79 6.45 10.14
N SER A 149 -10.99 6.90 9.78
CA SER A 149 -12.24 6.36 10.29
C SER A 149 -12.69 5.13 9.49
N LYS A 150 -12.35 5.10 8.20
CA LYS A 150 -12.94 4.18 7.24
C LYS A 150 -11.96 3.74 6.16
N ILE A 151 -12.07 2.47 5.80
CA ILE A 151 -11.39 1.88 4.65
C ILE A 151 -12.36 1.02 3.82
N THR A 152 -12.23 1.09 2.49
CA THR A 152 -13.06 0.33 1.55
C THR A 152 -12.19 -0.36 0.50
N TRP A 153 -12.52 -1.62 0.19
CA TRP A 153 -12.01 -2.35 -0.96
C TRP A 153 -13.11 -2.58 -2.00
N ASN A 154 -12.89 -2.07 -3.20
CA ASN A 154 -13.76 -2.30 -4.34
C ASN A 154 -13.05 -3.21 -5.35
N TRP A 155 -13.60 -4.40 -5.52
CA TRP A 155 -13.07 -5.45 -6.40
C TRP A 155 -13.85 -5.45 -7.72
N TYR A 156 -13.14 -5.33 -8.83
CA TYR A 156 -13.67 -5.22 -10.20
C TYR A 156 -13.27 -6.40 -11.07
#